data_AF-B6BN07-F1
#
_entry.id   AF-B6BN07-F1
#
_cell.length_a   1.000
_cell.length_b   1.000
_cell.length_c   1.000
_cell.angle_alpha   90.00
_cell.angle_beta   90.00
_cell.angle_gamma   90.00
#
_symmetry.space_group_name_H-M   'P 1'
#
loop_
_entity.id
_entity.type
_entity.pdbx_description
1 polymer ?
#
loop_
_entity_poly.entity_id
_entity_poly.type
_entity_poly.pdbx_seq_one_letter_code
_entity_poly.pdbx_strand_id
1 'polypeptide(L)'
;MLGENFVYFFTVQGFFVGIIFGVLKSFDAEGLLLYTFFITTFFYLFSHIIIAMYFRTITAKSYFFPKEAHERELDLFVREINKREKLIDSVYKITDAAIKMNSQEMPGQKT
;
A
#
# COMPACT_ATOMS: atom_id res chain seq x y z
N MET A 1 -9.72 -18.63 -1.19
CA MET A 1 -9.83 -19.57 -0.07
C MET A 1 -10.62 -19.02 1.12
N LEU A 2 -10.08 -18.18 2.03
CA LEU A 2 -10.87 -17.71 3.21
C LEU A 2 -12.12 -16.88 2.86
N GLY A 3 -12.03 -16.02 1.84
CA GLY A 3 -13.17 -15.18 1.41
C GLY A 3 -14.33 -16.00 0.81
N GLU A 4 -14.03 -17.05 0.05
CA GLU A 4 -15.05 -17.94 -0.55
C GLU A 4 -15.84 -18.69 0.53
N ASN A 5 -15.16 -19.18 1.57
CA ASN A 5 -15.82 -19.83 2.71
C ASN A 5 -16.82 -18.88 3.41
N PHE A 6 -16.51 -17.58 3.47
CA PHE A 6 -17.39 -16.59 4.07
C PHE A 6 -18.64 -16.32 3.24
N VAL A 7 -18.49 -16.25 1.90
CA VAL A 7 -19.63 -16.14 0.97
C VAL A 7 -20.55 -17.35 1.11
N TYR A 8 -19.99 -18.57 1.13
CA TYR A 8 -20.79 -19.79 1.29
C TYR A 8 -21.52 -19.82 2.63
N PHE A 9 -20.84 -19.45 3.72
CA PHE A 9 -21.44 -19.39 5.05
C PHE A 9 -22.64 -18.43 5.09
N PHE A 10 -22.49 -17.19 4.59
CA PHE A 10 -23.58 -16.21 4.54
C PHE A 10 -24.73 -16.66 3.64
N THR A 11 -24.43 -17.32 2.52
CA THR A 11 -25.45 -17.83 1.60
C THR A 11 -26.30 -18.93 2.26
N VAL A 12 -25.66 -19.90 2.91
CA VAL A 12 -26.36 -20.97 3.66
C VAL A 12 -27.16 -20.37 4.82
N GLN A 13 -26.63 -19.38 5.52
CA GLN A 13 -27.34 -18.70 6.59
C GLN A 13 -28.59 -17.96 6.08
N GLY A 14 -28.48 -17.26 4.94
CA GLY A 14 -29.62 -16.61 4.28
C GLY A 14 -30.71 -17.59 3.87
N PHE A 15 -30.34 -18.79 3.41
CA PHE A 15 -31.28 -19.87 3.11
C PHE A 15 -32.08 -20.31 4.34
N PHE A 16 -31.40 -20.58 5.47
CA PHE A 16 -32.09 -20.95 6.71
C PHE A 16 -32.96 -19.82 7.25
N VAL A 17 -32.52 -18.55 7.16
CA VAL A 17 -33.35 -17.40 7.51
C VAL A 17 -34.60 -17.32 6.63
N GLY A 18 -34.45 -17.56 5.32
CA GLY A 18 -35.56 -17.61 4.38
C GLY A 18 -36.61 -18.66 4.75
N ILE A 19 -36.16 -19.87 5.08
CA ILE A 19 -37.05 -20.95 5.54
C ILE A 19 -37.74 -20.58 6.85
N ILE A 20 -36.99 -20.12 7.86
CA ILE A 20 -37.54 -19.75 9.16
C ILE A 20 -38.60 -18.66 8.97
N PHE A 21 -38.31 -17.65 8.16
CA PHE A 21 -39.24 -16.56 7.88
C PHE A 21 -40.51 -17.06 7.17
N GLY A 22 -40.35 -17.91 6.15
CA GLY A 22 -41.49 -18.46 5.43
C GLY A 22 -42.38 -19.37 6.29
N VAL A 23 -41.80 -20.16 7.19
CA VAL A 23 -42.54 -20.97 8.16
C VAL A 23 -43.28 -20.08 9.16
N LEU A 24 -42.60 -19.08 9.75
CA LEU A 24 -43.21 -18.16 10.71
C LEU A 24 -44.35 -17.33 10.12
N LYS A 25 -44.27 -17.00 8.82
CA LYS A 25 -45.32 -16.28 8.10
C LYS A 25 -46.38 -17.19 7.48
N SER A 26 -46.25 -18.52 7.64
CA SER A 26 -47.18 -19.51 7.11
C SER A 26 -47.45 -19.32 5.61
N PHE A 27 -46.38 -19.09 4.84
CA PHE A 27 -46.51 -19.01 3.38
C PHE A 27 -46.95 -20.36 2.80
N ASP A 28 -47.66 -20.29 1.69
CA ASP A 28 -47.88 -21.43 0.81
C ASP A 28 -46.54 -21.92 0.22
N ALA A 29 -46.56 -23.08 -0.44
CA ALA A 29 -45.35 -23.67 -0.99
C ALA A 29 -44.64 -22.74 -2.00
N GLU A 30 -45.41 -22.02 -2.81
CA GLU A 30 -44.90 -21.06 -3.79
C GLU A 30 -44.24 -19.87 -3.10
N GLY A 31 -44.91 -19.25 -2.13
CA GLY A 31 -44.37 -18.13 -1.36
C GLY A 31 -43.14 -18.52 -0.56
N LEU A 32 -43.13 -19.69 0.08
CA LEU A 32 -41.97 -20.20 0.79
C LEU A 32 -40.74 -20.27 -0.13
N LEU A 33 -40.89 -20.81 -1.34
CA LEU A 33 -39.81 -20.90 -2.31
C LEU A 33 -39.35 -19.53 -2.80
N LEU A 34 -40.28 -18.66 -3.20
CA LEU A 34 -39.96 -17.32 -3.70
C LEU A 34 -39.21 -16.49 -2.65
N TYR A 35 -39.75 -16.39 -1.44
CA TYR A 35 -39.12 -15.61 -0.38
C TYR A 35 -37.79 -16.21 0.06
N THR A 36 -37.68 -17.53 0.17
CA THR A 36 -36.40 -18.18 0.49
C THR A 36 -35.36 -17.88 -0.60
N PHE A 37 -35.74 -17.93 -1.88
CA PHE A 37 -34.86 -17.60 -3.00
C PHE A 37 -34.39 -16.14 -2.94
N PHE A 38 -35.31 -15.18 -2.75
CA PHE A 38 -34.96 -13.76 -2.68
C PHE A 38 -34.07 -13.45 -1.47
N ILE A 39 -34.39 -13.99 -0.28
CA ILE A 39 -33.60 -13.79 0.93
C ILE A 39 -32.21 -14.40 0.76
N THR A 40 -32.12 -15.63 0.25
CA THR A 40 -30.82 -16.29 -0.01
C THR A 40 -29.97 -15.47 -0.98
N THR A 41 -30.58 -14.98 -2.07
CA THR A 41 -29.91 -14.15 -3.07
C THR A 41 -29.43 -12.82 -2.46
N PHE A 42 -30.24 -12.20 -1.61
CA PHE A 42 -29.84 -10.99 -0.88
C PHE A 42 -28.60 -11.27 -0.02
N PHE A 43 -28.58 -12.34 0.78
CA PHE A 43 -27.44 -12.68 1.63
C PHE A 43 -26.18 -13.01 0.81
N TYR A 44 -26.34 -13.70 -0.32
CA TYR A 44 -25.24 -13.96 -1.25
C TYR A 44 -24.60 -12.66 -1.75
N LEU A 45 -25.40 -11.71 -2.26
CA LEU A 45 -24.89 -10.42 -2.75
C LEU A 45 -24.35 -9.55 -1.61
N PHE A 46 -25.03 -9.54 -0.47
CA PHE A 46 -24.63 -8.77 0.70
C PHE A 46 -23.28 -9.23 1.27
N SER A 47 -22.98 -10.54 1.22
CA SER A 47 -21.69 -11.07 1.66
C SER A 47 -20.51 -10.46 0.87
N HIS A 48 -20.68 -10.21 -0.43
CA HIS A 48 -19.65 -9.59 -1.25
C HIS A 48 -19.39 -8.14 -0.84
N ILE A 49 -20.43 -7.41 -0.43
CA ILE A 49 -20.30 -6.04 0.08
C ILE A 49 -19.49 -6.04 1.39
N ILE A 50 -19.80 -6.95 2.31
CA ILE A 50 -19.05 -7.09 3.57
C ILE A 50 -17.59 -7.40 3.30
N ILE A 51 -17.30 -8.37 2.42
CA ILE A 51 -15.94 -8.77 2.08
C ILE A 51 -15.18 -7.61 1.43
N ALA A 52 -15.81 -6.90 0.48
CA ALA A 52 -15.22 -5.73 -0.16
C ALA A 52 -14.89 -4.62 0.86
N MET A 53 -15.80 -4.35 1.80
CA MET A 53 -15.55 -3.38 2.88
C MET A 53 -14.48 -3.86 3.86
N TYR A 54 -14.42 -5.14 4.18
CA TYR A 54 -13.39 -5.75 5.04
C TYR A 54 -12.00 -5.55 4.42
N PHE A 55 -11.83 -5.93 3.15
CA PHE A 55 -10.56 -5.72 2.44
C PHE A 55 -10.22 -4.24 2.32
N ARG A 56 -11.19 -3.38 1.97
CA ARG A 56 -10.95 -1.93 1.89
C ARG A 56 -10.46 -1.35 3.22
N THR A 57 -11.05 -1.77 4.34
CA THR A 57 -10.70 -1.27 5.68
C THR A 57 -9.35 -1.80 6.15
N ILE A 58 -9.06 -3.08 5.92
CA ILE A 58 -7.78 -3.70 6.27
C ILE A 58 -6.64 -3.12 5.42
N THR A 59 -6.83 -3.01 4.09
CA THR A 59 -5.82 -2.45 3.18
C THR A 59 -5.56 -0.97 3.49
N ALA A 60 -6.60 -0.19 3.85
CA ALA A 60 -6.42 1.19 4.29
C ALA A 60 -5.54 1.31 5.55
N LYS A 61 -5.61 0.34 6.49
CA LYS A 61 -4.71 0.28 7.63
C LYS A 61 -3.27 -0.11 7.26
N SER A 62 -3.08 -0.91 6.22
CA SER A 62 -1.75 -1.31 5.75
C SER A 62 -1.01 -0.19 5.01
N TYR A 63 -1.71 0.86 4.56
CA TYR A 63 -1.14 1.98 3.81
C TYR A 63 -0.69 3.14 4.74
N PHE A 64 -0.33 2.86 5.99
CA PHE A 64 0.29 3.87 6.85
C PHE A 64 1.74 4.05 6.42
N PHE A 65 1.97 4.88 5.39
CA PHE A 65 3.30 5.27 4.95
C PHE A 65 3.91 6.24 5.98
N PRO A 66 5.00 5.89 6.68
CA PRO A 66 5.59 6.72 7.72
C PRO A 66 6.39 7.88 7.08
N LYS A 67 5.66 8.84 6.53
CA LYS A 67 6.18 9.98 5.77
C LYS A 67 7.32 10.70 6.51
N GLU A 68 7.14 10.98 7.80
CA GLU A 68 8.11 11.70 8.63
C GLU A 68 9.45 10.96 8.77
N ALA A 69 9.41 9.62 8.87
CA ALA A 69 10.63 8.81 8.94
C ALA A 69 11.40 8.87 7.61
N HIS A 70 10.68 8.76 6.48
CA HIS A 70 11.28 8.86 5.15
C HIS A 70 11.80 10.26 4.83
N GLU A 71 11.08 11.31 5.21
CA GLU A 71 11.56 12.70 5.05
C GLU A 71 12.83 12.94 5.87
N ARG A 72 12.90 12.41 7.10
CA ARG A 72 14.10 12.51 7.94
C ARG A 72 15.31 11.79 7.34
N GLU A 73 15.13 10.61 6.76
CA GLU A 73 16.21 9.90 6.05
C GLU A 73 16.66 10.68 4.82
N LEU A 74 15.72 11.24 4.05
CA LEU A 74 16.02 12.03 2.87
C LEU A 74 16.88 13.26 3.22
N ASP A 75 16.53 13.95 4.29
CA ASP A 75 17.30 15.08 4.83
C ASP A 75 18.73 14.69 5.24
N LEU A 76 18.91 13.49 5.79
CA LEU A 76 20.24 12.97 6.13
C LEU A 76 21.06 12.71 4.88
N PHE A 77 20.48 12.09 3.85
CA PHE A 77 21.17 11.85 2.59
C PHE A 77 21.57 13.16 1.89
N VAL A 78 20.69 14.16 1.86
CA VAL A 78 20.98 15.48 1.29
C VAL A 78 22.15 16.15 2.01
N ARG A 79 22.21 16.08 3.35
CA ARG A 79 23.32 16.64 4.13
C ARG A 79 24.65 15.93 3.85
N GLU A 80 24.63 14.60 3.78
CA GLU A 80 25.82 13.81 3.53
C GLU A 80 26.37 14.03 2.12
N ILE A 81 25.49 14.11 1.11
CA ILE A 81 25.86 14.44 -0.27
C ILE A 81 26.53 15.82 -0.33
N ASN A 82 25.91 16.86 0.24
CA ASN A 82 26.48 18.21 0.28
C ASN A 82 27.85 18.26 0.98
N LYS A 83 28.05 17.46 2.03
CA LYS A 83 29.33 17.38 2.73
C LYS A 83 30.41 16.79 1.82
N ARG A 84 30.09 15.73 1.07
CA ARG A 84 31.01 15.08 0.13
C ARG A 84 31.34 15.99 -1.05
N GLU A 85 30.34 16.70 -1.57
CA GLU A 85 30.51 17.64 -2.67
C GLU A 85 31.49 18.77 -2.30
N LYS A 86 31.35 19.35 -1.09
CA LYS A 86 32.31 20.34 -0.56
C LYS A 86 33.74 19.81 -0.44
N LEU A 87 33.90 18.55 -0.03
CA LEU A 87 35.21 17.93 0.05
C LEU A 87 35.84 17.78 -1.34
N ILE A 88 35.07 17.28 -2.31
CA ILE A 88 35.53 17.14 -3.70
C ILE A 88 35.94 18.51 -4.27
N ASP A 89 35.11 19.54 -4.07
CA ASP A 89 35.41 20.91 -4.50
C ASP A 89 36.71 21.45 -3.88
N SER A 90 36.94 21.15 -2.60
CA SER A 90 38.16 21.59 -1.91
C SER A 90 39.41 20.91 -2.49
N VAL A 91 39.34 19.60 -2.74
CA VAL A 91 40.43 18.82 -3.32
C VAL A 91 40.71 19.27 -4.75
N TYR A 92 39.66 19.54 -5.52
CA TYR A 92 39.80 20.02 -6.90
C TYR A 92 40.50 21.38 -6.94
N LYS A 93 40.12 22.32 -6.06
CA LYS A 93 40.79 23.63 -5.93
C LYS A 93 42.26 23.52 -5.55
N ILE A 94 42.59 22.64 -4.60
CA ILE A 94 43.98 22.41 -4.17
C ILE A 94 44.79 21.81 -5.33
N THR A 95 44.21 20.85 -6.04
CA THR A 95 44.85 20.19 -7.18
C THR A 95 45.09 21.18 -8.33
N ASP A 96 44.10 22.01 -8.67
CA ASP A 96 44.24 23.06 -9.68
C ASP A 96 45.31 24.11 -9.30
N ALA A 97 45.35 24.51 -8.03
CA ALA A 97 46.39 25.40 -7.52
C ALA A 97 47.79 24.77 -7.61
N ALA A 98 47.93 23.48 -7.24
CA ALA A 98 49.19 22.75 -7.34
C ALA A 98 49.65 22.58 -8.80
N ILE A 99 48.74 22.28 -9.73
CA ILE A 99 49.02 22.20 -11.17
C ILE A 99 49.50 23.55 -11.70
N LYS A 100 48.84 24.66 -11.32
CA LYS A 100 49.24 26.01 -11.69
C LYS A 100 50.62 26.38 -11.17
N MET A 101 50.92 26.09 -9.89
CA MET A 101 52.25 26.35 -9.30
C MET A 101 53.34 25.55 -10.03
N ASN A 102 53.12 24.26 -10.28
CA ASN A 102 54.09 23.42 -10.97
C ASN A 102 54.32 23.84 -12.45
N SER A 103 53.29 24.39 -13.10
CA SER A 103 53.42 24.96 -14.46
C SER A 103 54.16 26.30 -14.50
N GLN A 104 54.19 27.05 -13.39
CA GLN A 104 54.92 28.31 -13.26
C GLN A 104 56.39 28.13 -12.85
N GLU A 105 56.77 26.97 -12.28
CA GLU A 105 58.15 26.63 -11.90
C GLU A 105 59.01 26.09 -13.06
N MET A 106 58.47 25.94 -14.28
CA MET A 106 59.25 25.60 -15.48
C MET A 106 59.67 26.78 -16.40
N PRO A 107 60.31 27.87 -15.92
CA PRO A 107 61.14 28.72 -16.77
C PRO A 107 62.61 28.43 -16.47
N GLY A 108 63.17 27.43 -17.15
CA GLY A 108 64.61 27.32 -17.36
C GLY A 108 65.32 26.19 -16.63
N GLN A 109 65.46 25.06 -17.31
CA GLN A 109 66.69 24.29 -17.24
C GLN A 109 67.14 23.96 -18.66
N LYS A 110 67.73 24.96 -19.32
CA LYS A 110 68.69 24.75 -20.40
C LYS A 110 70.07 24.76 -19.77
N THR A 111 70.75 23.62 -19.74
CA THR A 111 72.20 23.51 -19.94
C THR A 111 72.53 22.07 -20.29
#